data_AF-A0A242CYH7-F1
#
_entry.id   AF-A0A242CYH7-F1
#
_cell.length_a   1.000
_cell.length_b   1.000
_cell.length_c   1.000
_cell.angle_alpha   90.00
_cell.angle_beta   90.00
_cell.angle_gamma   90.00
#
_symmetry.space_group_name_H-M   'P 1'
#
loop_
_entity.id
_entity.type
_entity.pdbx_description
1 polymer ?
#
loop_
_entity_poly.entity_id
_entity_poly.type
_entity_poly.pdbx_seq_one_letter_code
_entity_poly.pdbx_strand_id
1 'polypeptide(L)' 'MNKAEAISNAVMSTKLNQGRREGIKEGRELEKIDFVRAMLEDGLPLEVISKYSKLSIERLEELKKENE' A
#
# COMPACT_ATOMS: atom_id res chain seq x y z
N MET A 1 -14.74 32.37 -19.00
CA MET A 1 -13.69 31.76 -18.18
C MET A 1 -12.37 32.41 -18.55
N ASN A 2 -11.69 33.05 -17.59
CA ASN A 2 -10.42 33.69 -17.88
C ASN A 2 -9.26 32.65 -17.84
N LYS A 3 -8.11 32.99 -18.42
CA LYS A 3 -6.96 32.08 -18.52
C LYS A 3 -6.44 31.64 -17.14
N ALA A 4 -6.50 32.51 -16.14
CA ALA A 4 -6.03 32.21 -14.78
C ALA A 4 -6.94 31.20 -14.06
N GLU A 5 -8.26 31.34 -14.18
CA GLU A 5 -9.25 30.40 -13.66
C GLU A 5 -9.08 29.00 -14.27
N ALA A 6 -8.86 28.93 -15.59
CA ALA A 6 -8.65 27.67 -16.29
C ALA A 6 -7.42 26.91 -15.76
N ILE A 7 -6.30 27.63 -15.54
CA ILE A 7 -5.07 27.06 -15.00
C ILE A 7 -5.28 26.60 -13.56
N SER A 8 -5.91 27.42 -12.72
CA SER A 8 -6.19 27.08 -11.33
C SER A 8 -7.01 25.79 -11.20
N ASN A 9 -8.09 25.67 -11.99
CA ASN A 9 -8.96 24.50 -11.99
C ASN A 9 -8.22 23.23 -12.47
N ALA A 10 -7.38 23.35 -13.51
CA ALA A 10 -6.57 22.24 -14.00
C ALA A 10 -5.55 21.75 -12.97
N VAL A 11 -4.89 22.69 -12.26
CA VAL A 11 -3.94 22.35 -11.18
C VAL A 11 -4.66 21.64 -10.04
N MET A 12 -5.82 22.16 -9.60
CA MET A 12 -6.59 21.54 -8.53
C MET A 12 -7.05 20.12 -8.88
N SER A 13 -7.58 19.92 -10.09
CA SER A 13 -7.96 18.60 -10.61
C SER A 13 -6.78 17.62 -10.62
N THR A 14 -5.60 18.08 -11.04
CA THR A 14 -4.38 17.26 -11.06
C THR A 14 -3.97 16.84 -9.65
N LYS A 15 -3.97 17.78 -8.69
CA LYS A 15 -3.63 17.49 -7.29
C LYS A 15 -4.61 16.50 -6.65
N LEU A 16 -5.91 16.66 -6.89
CA LEU A 16 -6.92 15.72 -6.39
C LEU A 16 -6.73 14.31 -6.96
N ASN A 17 -6.45 14.20 -8.26
CA ASN A 17 -6.17 12.92 -8.89
C ASN A 17 -4.91 12.25 -8.34
N GLN A 18 -3.86 13.03 -8.08
CA GLN A 18 -2.64 12.55 -7.47
C GLN A 18 -2.90 12.03 -6.05
N GLY A 19 -3.55 12.83 -5.20
CA GLY A 19 -3.87 12.41 -3.82
C GLY A 19 -4.75 11.16 -3.77
N ARG A 20 -5.75 11.05 -4.65
CA ARG A 20 -6.57 9.83 -4.76
C ARG A 20 -5.73 8.61 -5.14
N ARG A 21 -4.81 8.75 -6.10
CA ARG A 21 -3.94 7.65 -6.54
C ARG A 21 -2.96 7.23 -5.44
N GLU A 22 -2.40 8.19 -4.73
CA GLU A 22 -1.50 7.95 -3.59
C GLU A 22 -2.25 7.24 -2.46
N GLY A 23 -3.42 7.72 -2.05
CA GLY A 23 -4.24 7.09 -1.02
C GLY A 23 -4.67 5.66 -1.36
N ILE A 24 -5.04 5.39 -2.63
CA ILE A 24 -5.33 4.01 -3.08
C ILE A 24 -4.08 3.13 -3.00
N LYS A 25 -2.91 3.65 -3.37
CA LYS A 25 -1.65 2.91 -3.30
C LYS A 25 -1.28 2.59 -1.85
N GLU A 26 -1.33 3.59 -0.98
CA GLU A 26 -1.03 3.44 0.43
C GLU A 26 -1.98 2.45 1.11
N GLY A 27 -3.30 2.58 0.88
CA GLY A 27 -4.29 1.65 1.42
C GLY A 27 -4.06 0.20 1.00
N ARG A 28 -3.68 -0.04 -0.27
CA ARG A 28 -3.35 -1.39 -0.76
C ARG A 28 -2.07 -1.97 -0.13
N GLU A 29 -1.07 -1.13 0.12
CA GLU A 29 0.15 -1.61 0.78
C GLU A 29 -0.11 -1.88 2.27
N LEU A 30 -0.86 -1.02 2.97
CA LEU A 30 -1.26 -1.24 4.36
C LEU A 30 -2.07 -2.53 4.52
N GLU A 31 -3.09 -2.73 3.68
CA GLU A 31 -3.91 -3.96 3.68
C GLU A 31 -3.05 -5.22 3.48
N LYS A 32 -2.09 -5.18 2.55
CA LYS A 32 -1.20 -6.32 2.30
C LYS A 32 -0.34 -6.65 3.53
N ILE A 33 0.17 -5.62 4.21
CA ILE A 33 0.97 -5.82 5.43
C ILE A 33 0.09 -6.39 6.55
N ASP A 34 -1.09 -5.84 6.79
CA ASP A 34 -2.01 -6.33 7.83
C ASP A 34 -2.43 -7.78 7.57
N PHE A 35 -2.70 -8.13 6.30
CA PHE A 35 -3.00 -9.50 5.91
C PHE A 35 -1.83 -10.46 6.19
N VAL A 36 -0.60 -10.05 5.86
CA VAL A 36 0.61 -10.85 6.14
C VAL A 36 0.83 -11.03 7.64
N ARG A 37 0.62 -9.98 8.44
CA ARG A 37 0.74 -10.04 9.90
C ARG A 37 -0.24 -11.05 10.50
N ALA A 38 -1.50 -11.03 10.08
CA ALA A 38 -2.48 -12.01 10.51
C ALA A 38 -2.05 -13.45 10.16
N MET A 39 -1.51 -13.67 8.96
CA MET A 39 -0.99 -15.00 8.58
C MET A 39 0.20 -15.45 9.43
N LEU A 40 1.09 -14.52 9.80
CA LEU A 40 2.23 -14.79 10.68
C LEU A 40 1.77 -15.12 12.11
N GLU A 41 0.78 -14.39 12.63
CA GLU A 41 0.14 -14.65 13.93
C GLU A 41 -0.54 -16.03 13.97
N ASP A 42 -1.19 -16.42 12.87
CA ASP A 42 -1.78 -17.76 12.69
C ASP A 42 -0.72 -18.88 12.53
N GLY A 43 0.57 -18.53 12.47
CA GLY A 43 1.67 -19.49 12.41
C GLY A 43 1.83 -20.17 11.05
N LEU A 44 1.32 -19.56 9.96
CA LEU A 44 1.46 -20.12 8.62
C LEU A 44 2.94 -20.15 8.16
N PRO A 45 3.37 -21.17 7.39
CA PRO A 45 4.73 -21.22 6.85
C PRO A 45 5.04 -20.04 5.93
N LEU A 46 6.26 -19.51 5.99
CA LEU A 46 6.68 -18.33 5.20
C LEU A 46 6.54 -18.57 3.69
N GLU A 47 6.74 -19.80 3.21
CA GLU A 47 6.56 -20.16 1.80
C GLU A 47 5.10 -20.02 1.35
N VAL A 48 4.15 -20.35 2.24
CA VAL A 48 2.71 -20.20 1.98
C VAL A 48 2.36 -18.71 1.95
N ILE A 49 2.82 -17.95 2.93
CA ILE A 49 2.59 -16.50 3.01
C ILE A 49 3.18 -15.80 1.78
N SER A 50 4.41 -16.16 1.37
CA SER A 50 5.09 -15.60 0.20
C SER A 50 4.32 -15.88 -1.09
N LYS A 51 3.80 -17.10 -1.27
CA LYS A 51 3.00 -17.48 -2.44
C LYS A 51 1.79 -16.57 -2.66
N TYR A 52 1.10 -16.18 -1.59
CA TYR A 52 -0.13 -15.38 -1.67
C TYR A 52 0.12 -13.87 -1.58
N SER A 53 0.98 -13.42 -0.67
CA SER A 53 1.31 -11.99 -0.50
C SER A 53 2.21 -11.43 -1.61
N LYS A 54 2.92 -12.31 -2.32
CA LYS A 54 3.98 -11.98 -3.29
C LYS A 54 5.18 -11.22 -2.68
N LEU A 55 5.34 -11.28 -1.36
CA LEU A 55 6.53 -10.78 -0.68
C LEU A 55 7.64 -11.83 -0.69
N SER A 56 8.89 -11.37 -0.68
CA SER A 56 10.06 -12.25 -0.51
C SER A 56 10.08 -12.82 0.91
N ILE A 57 10.68 -14.00 1.07
CA ILE A 57 10.88 -14.62 2.39
C ILE A 57 11.65 -13.66 3.31
N GLU A 58 12.69 -12.99 2.80
CA GLU A 58 13.45 -11.98 3.55
C GLU A 58 12.56 -10.87 4.10
N ARG A 59 11.64 -10.31 3.29
CA ARG A 59 10.70 -9.29 3.77
C ARG A 59 9.71 -9.83 4.81
N LEU A 60 9.31 -11.10 4.69
CA LEU A 60 8.44 -11.73 5.68
C LEU A 60 9.17 -11.98 7.02
N GLU A 61 10.45 -12.31 6.99
CA GLU A 61 11.27 -12.43 8.19
C GLU A 61 11.45 -11.08 8.89
N GLU A 62 11.66 -9.99 8.15
CA GLU A 62 11.67 -8.64 8.70
C GLU A 62 10.33 -8.31 9.38
N LEU A 63 9.22 -8.52 8.69
CA LEU A 63 7.87 -8.26 9.23
C LEU A 63 7.58 -9.11 10.48
N LYS A 64 8.05 -10.35 10.51
CA LYS A 64 7.92 -11.22 11.69
C LYS A 64 8.69 -10.65 12.89
N LYS A 65 9.90 -10.14 12.69
CA LYS A 65 10.71 -9.50 13.74
C LYS A 65 10.11 -8.18 14.22
N GLU A 66 9.46 -7.42 13.32
CA GLU A 66 8.76 -6.17 13.68
C GLU A 66 7.51 -6.43 14.57
N ASN A 67 6.98 -7.65 14.59
CA ASN A 67 5.80 -8.05 15.35
C ASN A 67 6.12 -8.66 16.74
N GLU A 68 7.39 -8.89 17.06
CA GLU A 68 7.86 -9.40 18.37
C GLU A 68 8.15 -8.26 19.35
#